data_AF-A0AAW9EZ19-F1
#
_entry.id   AF-A0AAW9EZ19-F1
#
_cell.length_a   1.000
_cell.length_b   1.000
_cell.length_c   1.000
_cell.angle_alpha   90.00
_cell.angle_beta   90.00
_cell.angle_gamma   90.00
#
_symmetry.space_group_name_H-M   'P 1'
#
loop_
_entity.id
_entity.type
_entity.pdbx_description
1 polymer ?
#
loop_
_entity_poly.entity_id
_entity_poly.type
_entity_poly.pdbx_seq_one_letter_code
_entity_poly.pdbx_strand_id
1 'polypeptide(L)'
;TDGDGSHGSTSKTPSYTKSVSWHHYLIMSEINPRQAKYADIHAKLTDRMQSVRVILEQMEGHEYAAISTYMNNMEAIACFYEEAGESLSEPDFLNYLKQNDLNLFIEILSVGRAVSLMKNLLVNIRRLVVAR
;
A
#
# COMPACT_ATOMS: atom_id res chain seq x y z
N THR A 1 -37.14 -32.18 -28.90
CA THR A 1 -35.68 -32.08 -28.80
C THR A 1 -35.38 -31.39 -27.49
N ASP A 2 -35.16 -32.21 -26.48
CA ASP A 2 -34.82 -31.79 -25.12
C ASP A 2 -33.44 -31.14 -25.16
N GLY A 3 -33.40 -29.85 -24.82
CA GLY A 3 -32.18 -29.05 -24.81
C GLY A 3 -31.65 -28.92 -23.40
N ASP A 4 -30.93 -29.93 -22.93
CA ASP A 4 -29.99 -29.80 -21.83
C ASP A 4 -28.84 -28.88 -22.26
N GLY A 5 -28.71 -27.74 -21.58
CA GLY A 5 -27.68 -26.73 -21.78
C GLY A 5 -27.11 -26.31 -20.43
N SER A 6 -26.10 -27.05 -19.99
CA SER A 6 -25.44 -26.98 -18.71
C SER A 6 -24.45 -25.81 -18.57
N HIS A 7 -24.19 -25.45 -17.32
CA HIS A 7 -22.97 -24.80 -16.82
C HIS A 7 -22.58 -23.41 -17.35
N GLY A 8 -23.08 -22.39 -16.66
CA GLY A 8 -22.39 -21.11 -16.50
C GLY A 8 -22.16 -20.83 -15.02
N SER A 9 -21.14 -21.45 -14.44
CA SER A 9 -20.73 -21.26 -13.05
C SER A 9 -20.56 -19.78 -12.74
N THR A 10 -21.40 -19.23 -11.87
CA THR A 10 -21.18 -17.91 -11.27
C THR A 10 -19.83 -17.96 -10.59
N SER A 11 -18.83 -17.34 -11.21
CA SER A 11 -17.50 -17.18 -10.64
C SER A 11 -17.68 -16.40 -9.34
N LYS A 12 -17.65 -17.11 -8.21
CA LYS A 12 -17.64 -16.50 -6.88
C LYS A 12 -16.32 -15.75 -6.79
N THR A 13 -16.34 -14.45 -7.11
CA THR A 13 -15.23 -13.57 -6.76
C THR A 13 -15.06 -13.66 -5.23
N PRO A 14 -13.84 -13.86 -4.72
CA PRO A 14 -13.63 -13.85 -3.28
C PRO A 14 -13.99 -12.45 -2.76
N SER A 15 -15.06 -12.35 -1.97
CA SER A 15 -15.31 -11.14 -1.17
C SER A 15 -14.26 -11.09 -0.06
N TYR A 16 -13.15 -10.42 -0.30
CA TYR A 16 -12.22 -10.01 0.76
C TYR A 16 -12.78 -8.81 1.51
N THR A 17 -13.95 -8.98 2.13
CA THR A 17 -14.47 -8.08 3.16
C THR A 17 -14.76 -8.92 4.39
N LYS A 18 -13.67 -9.41 5.01
CA LYS A 18 -13.75 -9.88 6.39
C LYS A 18 -13.88 -8.62 7.26
N SER A 19 -15.11 -8.13 7.44
CA SER A 19 -15.37 -7.00 8.32
C SER A 19 -15.06 -7.42 9.76
N VAL A 20 -13.93 -6.99 10.28
CA VAL A 20 -13.63 -7.11 11.72
C VAL A 20 -14.66 -6.24 12.44
N SER A 21 -15.42 -6.84 13.37
CA SER A 21 -16.45 -6.07 14.09
C SER A 21 -15.79 -5.08 15.06
N TRP A 22 -16.36 -3.89 15.17
CA TRP A 22 -15.88 -2.83 16.07
C TRP A 22 -15.74 -3.26 17.54
N HIS A 23 -16.51 -4.26 17.98
CA HIS A 23 -16.44 -4.82 19.33
C HIS A 23 -15.06 -5.43 19.66
N HIS A 24 -14.38 -6.00 18.67
CA HIS A 24 -13.06 -6.59 18.89
C HIS A 24 -12.01 -5.51 19.25
N TYR A 25 -12.13 -4.33 18.64
CA TYR A 25 -11.26 -3.19 18.94
C TYR A 25 -11.50 -2.61 20.34
N LEU A 26 -12.77 -2.53 20.78
CA LEU A 26 -13.12 -2.03 22.12
C LEU A 26 -12.49 -2.91 23.22
N ILE A 27 -12.65 -4.23 23.11
CA ILE A 27 -12.12 -5.19 24.10
C ILE A 27 -10.58 -5.16 24.14
N MET A 28 -9.92 -5.11 22.98
CA MET A 28 -8.46 -5.01 22.95
C MET A 28 -7.94 -3.68 23.52
N SER A 29 -8.67 -2.58 23.35
CA SER A 29 -8.25 -1.26 23.83
C SER A 29 -8.22 -1.15 25.35
N GLU A 30 -9.11 -1.87 26.04
CA GLU A 30 -9.18 -1.89 27.50
C GLU A 30 -8.12 -2.83 28.12
N ILE A 31 -7.82 -3.94 27.45
CA ILE A 31 -6.93 -4.99 27.99
C ILE A 31 -5.45 -4.73 27.66
N ASN A 32 -5.15 -4.23 26.45
CA ASN A 32 -3.78 -3.95 26.03
C ASN A 32 -3.73 -2.70 25.13
N PRO A 33 -3.68 -1.49 25.73
CA PRO A 33 -3.76 -0.23 24.97
C PRO A 33 -2.60 -0.04 23.99
N ARG A 34 -1.42 -0.62 24.28
CA ARG A 34 -0.27 -0.57 23.37
C ARG A 34 -0.52 -1.39 22.11
N GLN A 35 -1.07 -2.60 22.26
CA GLN A 35 -1.40 -3.46 21.13
C GLN A 35 -2.57 -2.89 20.31
N ALA A 36 -3.55 -2.27 20.96
CA ALA A 36 -4.63 -1.56 20.27
C ALA A 36 -4.11 -0.37 19.44
N LYS A 37 -3.19 0.45 19.99
CA LYS A 37 -2.49 1.51 19.23
C LYS A 37 -1.81 0.95 17.98
N TYR A 38 -1.07 -0.16 18.11
CA TYR A 38 -0.36 -0.75 16.98
C TYR A 38 -1.29 -1.38 15.94
N ALA A 39 -2.40 -1.98 16.35
CA ALA A 39 -3.42 -2.46 15.43
C ALA A 39 -4.05 -1.31 14.62
N ASP A 40 -4.28 -0.15 15.22
CA ASP A 40 -4.79 1.05 14.53
C ASP A 40 -3.77 1.59 13.52
N ILE A 41 -2.49 1.72 13.91
CA ILE A 41 -1.43 2.15 12.98
C ILE A 41 -1.27 1.15 11.82
N HIS A 42 -1.29 -0.16 12.11
CA HIS A 42 -1.22 -1.21 11.09
C HIS A 42 -2.40 -1.11 10.10
N ALA A 43 -3.63 -0.92 10.59
CA ALA A 43 -4.80 -0.76 9.74
C ALA A 43 -4.67 0.46 8.82
N LYS A 44 -4.22 1.61 9.35
CA LYS A 44 -3.99 2.83 8.57
C LYS A 44 -2.91 2.64 7.50
N LEU A 45 -1.79 2.01 7.84
CA LEU A 45 -0.74 1.73 6.87
C LEU A 45 -1.21 0.77 5.77
N THR A 46 -2.02 -0.23 6.13
CA THR A 46 -2.60 -1.17 5.17
C THR A 46 -3.50 -0.46 4.16
N ASP A 47 -4.40 0.39 4.66
CA ASP A 47 -5.33 1.16 3.82
C ASP A 47 -4.58 2.12 2.87
N ARG A 48 -3.58 2.83 3.40
CA ARG A 48 -2.77 3.72 2.56
C ARG A 48 -1.89 2.98 1.57
N MET A 49 -1.34 1.83 1.94
CA MET A 49 -0.61 0.98 1.00
C MET A 49 -1.51 0.50 -0.14
N GLN A 50 -2.79 0.22 0.13
CA GLN A 50 -3.74 -0.12 -0.93
C GLN A 50 -3.89 1.01 -1.96
N SER A 51 -3.89 2.27 -1.50
CA SER A 51 -3.88 3.43 -2.40
C SER A 51 -2.58 3.51 -3.22
N VAL A 52 -1.43 3.24 -2.61
CA VAL A 52 -0.14 3.17 -3.31
C VAL A 52 -0.14 2.08 -4.38
N ARG A 53 -0.67 0.89 -4.09
CA ARG A 53 -0.78 -0.22 -5.07
C ARG A 53 -1.57 0.21 -6.30
N VAL A 54 -2.71 0.88 -6.13
CA VAL A 54 -3.51 1.40 -7.25
C VAL A 54 -2.70 2.41 -8.08
N ILE A 55 -1.93 3.28 -7.44
CA ILE A 55 -1.06 4.24 -8.15
C ILE A 55 0.05 3.51 -8.92
N LEU A 56 0.68 2.49 -8.31
CA LEU A 56 1.71 1.71 -8.99
C LEU A 56 1.15 0.98 -10.21
N GLU A 57 -0.03 0.36 -10.10
CA GLU A 57 -0.74 -0.25 -11.24
C GLU A 57 -1.01 0.75 -12.37
N GLN A 58 -1.37 2.00 -12.02
CA GLN A 58 -1.52 3.07 -13.01
C GLN A 58 -0.17 3.40 -13.67
N MET A 59 0.90 3.55 -12.88
CA MET A 59 2.24 3.88 -13.37
C MET A 59 2.89 2.80 -14.22
N GLU A 60 2.60 1.52 -13.97
CA GLU A 60 3.21 0.39 -14.68
C GLU A 60 2.64 0.17 -16.09
N GLY A 61 1.33 0.41 -16.27
CA GLY A 61 0.63 -0.02 -17.50
C GLY A 61 0.04 1.10 -18.36
N HIS A 62 0.04 2.35 -17.91
CA HIS A 62 -0.74 3.40 -18.55
C HIS A 62 0.11 4.53 -19.11
N GLU A 63 -0.31 5.03 -20.27
CA GLU A 63 0.21 6.29 -20.82
C GLU A 63 -0.42 7.47 -20.08
N TYR A 64 0.43 8.42 -19.68
CA TYR A 64 -0.02 9.64 -19.02
C TYR A 64 -0.35 10.71 -20.07
N ALA A 65 -1.60 11.18 -20.08
CA ALA A 65 -2.01 12.31 -20.93
C ALA A 65 -1.33 13.64 -20.53
N ALA A 66 -0.88 13.76 -19.27
CA ALA A 66 -0.19 14.93 -18.76
C ALA A 66 0.87 14.55 -17.71
N ILE A 67 2.00 15.26 -17.72
CA ILE A 67 3.08 15.10 -16.73
C ILE A 67 2.62 15.44 -15.31
N SER A 68 1.66 16.35 -15.15
CA SER A 68 1.09 16.72 -13.85
C SER A 68 0.42 15.54 -13.15
N THR A 69 -0.26 14.66 -13.90
CA THR A 69 -0.87 13.45 -13.36
C THR A 69 0.19 12.50 -12.80
N TYR A 70 1.29 12.32 -13.54
CA TYR A 70 2.43 11.55 -13.06
C TYR A 70 3.04 12.16 -11.79
N MET A 71 3.23 13.49 -11.76
CA MET A 71 3.79 14.18 -10.60
C MET A 71 2.88 14.07 -9.36
N ASN A 72 1.57 14.19 -9.54
CA ASN A 72 0.61 14.00 -8.44
C ASN A 72 0.66 12.57 -7.88
N ASN A 73 0.80 11.56 -8.75
CA ASN A 73 0.97 10.17 -8.34
C ASN A 73 2.27 9.97 -7.55
N MET A 74 3.37 10.55 -8.02
CA MET A 74 4.65 10.52 -7.32
C MET A 74 4.60 11.21 -5.95
N GLU A 75 3.90 12.34 -5.87
CA GLU A 75 3.71 13.09 -4.61
C GLU A 75 2.92 12.26 -3.60
N ALA A 76 1.83 11.61 -4.03
CA ALA A 76 1.04 10.74 -3.17
C ALA A 76 1.85 9.58 -2.61
N ILE A 77 2.73 8.96 -3.42
CA ILE A 77 3.65 7.92 -2.95
C ILE A 77 4.67 8.52 -1.97
N ALA A 78 5.23 9.70 -2.24
CA ALA A 78 6.19 10.36 -1.35
C ALA A 78 5.57 10.67 0.02
N CYS A 79 4.38 11.27 0.06
CA CYS A 79 3.63 11.52 1.30
C CYS A 79 3.34 10.22 2.06
N PHE A 80 3.09 9.11 1.35
CA PHE A 80 2.98 7.80 1.99
C PHE A 80 4.24 7.42 2.76
N TYR A 81 5.40 7.54 2.13
CA TYR A 81 6.66 7.17 2.75
C TYR A 81 7.06 8.07 3.92
N GLU A 82 6.73 9.35 3.88
CA GLU A 82 6.99 10.26 5.00
C GLU A 82 6.20 9.84 6.24
N GLU A 83 4.89 9.69 6.11
CA GLU A 83 4.01 9.27 7.22
C GLU A 83 4.31 7.83 7.70
N ALA A 84 4.58 6.91 6.77
CA ALA A 84 4.96 5.54 7.12
C ALA A 84 6.30 5.51 7.86
N GLY A 85 7.24 6.38 7.47
CA GLY A 85 8.53 6.54 8.13
C GLY A 85 8.40 6.94 9.59
N GLU A 86 7.49 7.85 9.93
CA GLU A 86 7.20 8.23 11.32
C GLU A 86 6.78 7.02 12.15
N SER A 87 5.83 6.23 11.63
CA SER A 87 5.34 5.03 12.32
C SER A 87 6.43 3.96 12.47
N LEU A 88 7.17 3.67 11.39
CA LEU A 88 8.20 2.64 11.35
C LEU A 88 9.46 3.02 12.16
N SER A 89 9.62 4.29 12.52
CA SER A 89 10.69 4.75 13.41
C SER A 89 10.51 4.28 14.86
N GLU A 90 9.29 3.93 15.27
CA GLU A 90 9.01 3.37 16.60
C GLU A 90 9.39 1.86 16.63
N PRO A 91 10.43 1.44 17.38
CA PRO A 91 10.94 0.07 17.32
C PRO A 91 9.93 -0.99 17.74
N ASP A 92 9.10 -0.68 18.74
CA ASP A 92 8.05 -1.58 19.23
C ASP A 92 6.98 -1.81 18.16
N PHE A 93 6.54 -0.76 17.46
CA PHE A 93 5.61 -0.89 16.34
C PHE A 93 6.25 -1.64 15.18
N LEU A 94 7.50 -1.35 14.85
CA LEU A 94 8.23 -2.05 13.79
C LEU A 94 8.30 -3.57 14.06
N ASN A 95 8.57 -3.96 15.30
CA ASN A 95 8.56 -5.37 15.72
C ASN A 95 7.15 -5.96 15.68
N TYR A 96 6.14 -5.23 16.14
CA TYR A 96 4.74 -5.63 16.01
C TYR A 96 4.39 -5.91 14.54
N LEU A 97 4.71 -5.00 13.62
CA LEU A 97 4.38 -5.15 12.21
C LEU A 97 5.09 -6.36 11.59
N LYS A 98 6.38 -6.56 11.86
CA LYS A 98 7.13 -7.73 11.37
C LYS A 98 6.54 -9.06 11.84
N GLN A 99 5.97 -9.10 13.05
CA GLN A 99 5.38 -10.30 13.62
C GLN A 99 3.95 -10.57 13.11
N ASN A 100 3.16 -9.51 12.87
CA ASN A 100 1.74 -9.63 12.55
C ASN A 100 1.44 -9.53 11.04
N ASP A 101 2.28 -8.82 10.28
CA ASP A 101 2.11 -8.63 8.83
C ASP A 101 3.46 -8.38 8.14
N LEU A 102 4.24 -9.46 8.02
CA LEU A 102 5.54 -9.42 7.36
C LEU A 102 5.44 -9.01 5.89
N ASN A 103 4.32 -9.31 5.22
CA ASN A 103 4.12 -8.99 3.81
C ASN A 103 4.01 -7.47 3.61
N LEU A 104 3.19 -6.79 4.42
CA LEU A 104 3.10 -5.33 4.36
C LEU A 104 4.46 -4.68 4.66
N PHE A 105 5.21 -5.18 5.65
CA PHE A 105 6.54 -4.68 5.93
C PHE A 105 7.50 -4.79 4.74
N ILE A 106 7.56 -5.97 4.11
CA ILE A 106 8.42 -6.21 2.94
C ILE A 106 8.03 -5.31 1.77
N GLU A 107 6.73 -5.14 1.54
CA GLU A 107 6.20 -4.32 0.46
C GLU A 107 6.51 -2.83 0.64
N ILE A 108 6.34 -2.29 1.85
CA ILE A 108 6.75 -0.91 2.16
C ILE A 108 8.23 -0.72 1.79
N LEU A 109 9.10 -1.65 2.18
CA LEU A 109 10.52 -1.57 1.86
C LEU A 109 10.81 -1.69 0.36
N SER A 110 10.16 -2.61 -0.34
CA SER A 110 10.42 -2.85 -1.77
C SER A 110 10.03 -1.64 -2.62
N VAL A 111 8.83 -1.10 -2.39
CA VAL A 111 8.35 0.09 -3.10
C VAL A 111 9.21 1.31 -2.73
N GLY A 112 9.68 1.44 -1.48
CA GLY A 112 10.53 2.56 -1.07
C GLY A 112 11.89 2.54 -1.76
N ARG A 113 12.45 1.35 -1.99
CA ARG A 113 13.65 1.17 -2.79
C ARG A 113 13.41 1.52 -4.26
N ALA A 114 12.28 1.10 -4.84
CA ALA A 114 11.92 1.44 -6.21
C ALA A 114 11.81 2.97 -6.41
N VAL A 115 11.11 3.66 -5.51
CA VAL A 115 11.00 5.13 -5.51
C VAL A 115 12.37 5.80 -5.42
N SER A 116 13.26 5.29 -4.55
CA SER A 116 14.62 5.81 -4.42
C SER A 116 15.44 5.67 -5.71
N LEU A 117 15.31 4.52 -6.40
CA LEU A 117 15.97 4.28 -7.69
C LEU A 117 15.41 5.20 -8.78
N MET A 118 14.09 5.37 -8.86
CA MET A 118 13.44 6.29 -9.80
C MET A 118 13.88 7.74 -9.56
N LYS A 119 13.93 8.20 -8.31
CA LYS A 119 14.44 9.52 -7.95
C LYS A 119 15.88 9.71 -8.42
N ASN A 120 16.74 8.71 -8.22
CA ASN A 120 18.12 8.76 -8.67
C ASN A 120 18.22 8.86 -10.20
N LEU A 121 17.43 8.07 -10.94
CA LEU A 121 17.37 8.10 -12.40
C LEU A 121 16.97 9.49 -12.91
N LEU A 122 15.91 10.09 -12.35
CA LEU A 122 15.43 11.42 -12.75
C LEU A 122 16.50 12.50 -12.53
N VAL A 123 17.22 12.45 -11.41
CA VAL A 123 18.33 13.39 -11.14
C VAL A 123 19.45 13.24 -12.17
N ASN A 124 19.78 12.02 -12.58
CA ASN A 124 20.82 11.76 -13.58
C ASN A 124 20.38 12.19 -14.98
N ILE A 125 19.13 11.90 -15.40
CA ILE A 125 18.59 12.35 -16.70
C ILE A 125 18.62 13.88 -16.78
N ARG A 126 18.18 14.58 -15.74
CA ARG A 126 18.25 16.06 -15.71
C ARG A 126 19.66 16.56 -15.95
N ARG A 127 20.67 15.96 -15.33
CA ARG A 127 22.08 16.34 -15.53
C ARG A 127 22.52 16.09 -16.97
N LEU A 128 22.16 14.96 -17.56
CA LEU A 128 22.55 14.60 -18.92
C LEU A 128 21.87 15.45 -20.01
N VAL A 129 20.62 15.86 -19.79
CA VAL A 129 19.86 16.68 -20.73
C VAL A 129 20.23 18.16 -20.63
N VAL A 130 20.50 18.68 -19.43
CA VAL A 130 20.91 20.09 -19.22
C VAL A 130 22.40 20.32 -19.52
N ALA A 131 23.23 19.28 -19.47
CA ALA A 131 24.64 19.37 -19.86
C ALA A 131 24.87 19.30 -21.39
N ARG A 132 23.80 19.25 -22.18
CA ARG A 132 23.80 19.52 -23.63
C ARG A 132 23.22 20.89 -23.90
#